data_AF-A0A525J5E8-F1
#
_entry.id   AF-A0A525J5E8-F1
#
_cell.length_a   1.000
_cell.length_b   1.000
_cell.length_c   1.000
_cell.angle_alpha   90.00
_cell.angle_beta   90.00
_cell.angle_gamma   90.00
#
_symmetry.space_group_name_H-M   'P 1'
#
loop_
_entity.id
_entity.type
_entity.pdbx_description
1 polymer ?
#
loop_
_entity_poly.entity_id
_entity_poly.type
_entity_poly.pdbx_seq_one_letter_code
_entity_poly.pdbx_strand_id
1 'polypeptide(L)'
;MTARPFARTSQTRFGAIAAVSLLLAALGLDAGAAATDPTPGDADAVLQAWRTASGGERWARVRTIRERGEIADGKAVGTYASTEDLARGRFASRNQLVSQGEGAGYDGHRAWSTDASGQVRIEAGSTLAVARSEAYRAGRGYWRAPAASEERILLPSAVEEGRTYDVVRIRPVGGVAFDLWIGQADHLLAKLVEDRGFYVETERYSDYHPEGGVMLPHRVAVSAGDPRFVHMVSARRFVLNGPIPAAAFAPPAPPPIDYRLSGRARAVEIPFKLYNNHIYLPVSVNGAPTRLMMFDTGATGLIDAAAAADLGLRPQGSSAVSGAGEKILAGGSLKIARLAVGDAEFRDLPFTAVDRSEQQRVEGVPQSIGVLGYELSKRLVTRIDYRRRVLTLIQPQAFRPPPGAKALDFEFVAELVQVDAAVNGYPGKFILDTGSRASVLLLPRYAQSHGLDRDIHTEQALAGWGMGGPVVAGIGRGRELTLAGVRLPQPVVVMLQGGPPVDGNIGGEVLKRFDVTFDYSRQKVWFKPYRDAQTPDERDLSGLWLNQAGDDFEVVAVTPGSAGAVAGFSVGDIVETVDGARASTLILSDLRDRLKQPGEHLRFGVRRGDGRSVRELATPAEITPG
;
A
#
# COMPACT_ATOMS: atom_id res chain seq x y z
N MET A 1 27.06 19.00 -5.83
CA MET A 1 26.68 19.93 -4.74
C MET A 1 25.84 19.12 -3.76
N THR A 2 26.34 18.97 -2.54
CA THR A 2 25.93 18.03 -1.50
C THR A 2 24.51 18.33 -1.00
N ALA A 3 23.55 17.46 -1.34
CA ALA A 3 22.17 17.58 -0.91
C ALA A 3 21.90 16.70 0.33
N ARG A 4 21.44 17.35 1.40
CA ARG A 4 21.08 16.79 2.71
C ARG A 4 19.76 16.00 2.62
N PRO A 5 19.58 14.82 3.25
CA PRO A 5 18.28 14.14 3.28
C PRO A 5 17.54 14.36 4.61
N PHE A 6 16.28 14.82 4.52
CA PHE A 6 15.34 15.12 5.60
C PHE A 6 14.09 14.19 5.56
N ALA A 7 13.75 13.60 6.72
CA ALA A 7 12.43 13.32 7.38
C ALA A 7 11.24 12.49 6.78
N ARG A 8 10.91 11.33 7.46
CA ARG A 8 9.67 10.87 8.20
C ARG A 8 8.24 10.79 7.56
N THR A 9 7.30 9.83 7.80
CA THR A 9 7.06 8.68 8.76
C THR A 9 5.82 7.72 8.53
N SER A 10 5.63 6.62 9.31
CA SER A 10 4.32 6.11 9.90
C SER A 10 3.73 4.69 9.79
N GLN A 11 4.08 3.78 10.74
CA GLN A 11 3.34 2.54 11.10
C GLN A 11 3.48 2.20 12.60
N THR A 12 2.46 1.55 13.18
CA THR A 12 2.45 1.11 14.59
C THR A 12 2.70 -0.39 14.70
N ARG A 13 3.02 -0.89 15.91
CA ARG A 13 3.33 -2.31 16.19
C ARG A 13 2.31 -3.33 15.65
N PHE A 14 1.05 -2.92 15.41
CA PHE A 14 0.02 -3.72 14.71
C PHE A 14 -1.06 -2.92 13.94
N GLY A 15 -1.13 -1.60 14.10
CA GLY A 15 -1.98 -0.73 13.28
C GLY A 15 -1.18 -0.23 12.09
N ALA A 16 -1.52 -0.72 10.90
CA ALA A 16 -1.07 -0.15 9.66
C ALA A 16 -1.81 1.18 9.48
N ILE A 17 -1.10 2.30 9.56
CA ILE A 17 -1.28 3.29 8.49
C ILE A 17 -0.37 2.75 7.40
N ALA A 18 -0.87 1.93 6.46
CA ALA A 18 -0.06 1.77 5.26
C ALA A 18 -0.15 3.08 4.47
N ALA A 19 0.91 3.87 4.59
CA ALA A 19 1.43 4.50 3.40
C ALA A 19 1.81 3.35 2.44
N VAL A 20 1.08 3.26 1.32
CA VAL A 20 1.25 2.23 0.31
C VAL A 20 2.61 2.44 -0.37
N SER A 21 3.61 1.73 0.12
CA SER A 21 4.95 1.72 -0.45
C SER A 21 4.98 0.85 -1.71
N LEU A 22 4.94 1.48 -2.89
CA LEU A 22 5.51 0.91 -4.12
C LEU A 22 6.90 1.52 -4.31
N LEU A 23 7.79 1.22 -3.36
CA LEU A 23 9.13 1.79 -3.32
C LEU A 23 10.04 1.05 -4.30
N LEU A 24 10.54 1.76 -5.31
CA LEU A 24 11.71 1.33 -6.06
C LEU A 24 12.96 1.67 -5.22
N ALA A 25 13.21 0.91 -4.16
CA ALA A 25 14.52 0.91 -3.55
C ALA A 25 15.35 -0.18 -4.23
N ALA A 26 16.35 0.24 -5.01
CA ALA A 26 17.57 -0.55 -5.12
C ALA A 26 18.27 -0.49 -3.76
N LEU A 27 17.84 -1.32 -2.81
CA LEU A 27 18.77 -1.71 -1.75
C LEU A 27 19.79 -2.62 -2.43
N GLY A 28 20.90 -2.00 -2.83
CA GLY A 28 22.17 -2.70 -2.82
C GLY A 28 22.40 -3.18 -1.38
N LEU A 29 21.85 -4.34 -1.05
CA LEU A 29 22.55 -5.23 -0.16
C LEU A 29 23.81 -5.59 -0.94
N ASP A 30 24.93 -4.97 -0.58
CA ASP A 30 26.20 -5.67 -0.70
C ASP A 30 26.03 -6.95 0.13
N ALA A 31 25.52 -8.00 -0.51
CA ALA A 31 25.65 -9.37 -0.08
C ALA A 31 27.08 -9.81 -0.38
N GLY A 32 28.04 -9.12 0.22
CA GLY A 32 29.41 -9.57 0.40
C GLY A 32 29.50 -10.48 1.61
N ALA A 33 28.67 -11.51 1.67
CA ALA A 33 28.88 -12.64 2.56
C ALA A 33 28.34 -13.87 1.85
N ALA A 34 29.25 -14.75 1.43
CA ALA A 34 28.91 -16.07 0.95
C ALA A 34 27.94 -16.71 1.97
N ALA A 35 26.73 -17.03 1.52
CA ALA A 35 25.76 -17.76 2.31
C ALA A 35 26.37 -19.13 2.64
N THR A 36 26.87 -19.26 3.85
CA THR A 36 27.14 -20.56 4.47
C THR A 36 25.82 -21.06 5.00
N ASP A 37 25.54 -22.36 4.80
CA ASP A 37 24.35 -22.99 5.35
C ASP A 37 24.30 -22.73 6.87
N PRO A 38 23.16 -22.29 7.42
CA PRO A 38 23.04 -22.07 8.85
C PRO A 38 23.25 -23.39 9.59
N THR A 39 24.33 -23.48 10.37
CA THR A 39 24.51 -24.55 11.33
C THR A 39 23.46 -24.41 12.44
N PRO A 40 22.90 -25.51 12.99
CA PRO A 40 22.18 -25.48 14.25
C PRO A 40 23.15 -25.09 15.39
N GLY A 41 23.51 -23.81 15.46
CA GLY A 41 24.25 -23.22 16.57
C GLY A 41 23.35 -23.07 17.79
N ASP A 42 23.95 -22.76 18.93
CA ASP A 42 23.30 -22.69 20.26
C ASP A 42 22.40 -21.44 20.41
N ALA A 43 21.40 -21.30 19.54
CA ALA A 43 20.39 -20.25 19.58
C ALA A 43 19.69 -20.22 20.96
N ASP A 44 19.47 -21.39 21.55
CA ASP A 44 18.89 -21.50 22.88
C ASP A 44 19.82 -20.91 23.96
N ALA A 45 21.14 -21.09 23.92
CA ALA A 45 22.04 -20.41 24.86
C ALA A 45 22.00 -18.89 24.73
N VAL A 46 21.93 -18.33 23.52
CA VAL A 46 21.78 -16.88 23.32
C VAL A 46 20.46 -16.40 23.94
N LEU A 47 19.35 -17.12 23.71
CA LEU A 47 18.05 -16.79 24.29
C LEU A 47 18.04 -16.93 25.82
N GLN A 48 18.76 -17.90 26.40
CA GLN A 48 18.90 -18.04 27.86
C GLN A 48 19.82 -16.98 28.47
N ALA A 49 20.89 -16.57 27.79
CA ALA A 49 21.73 -15.45 28.21
C ALA A 49 20.90 -14.17 28.28
N TRP A 50 20.06 -13.92 27.26
CA TRP A 50 19.12 -12.81 27.28
C TRP A 50 18.07 -12.91 28.40
N ARG A 51 17.51 -14.10 28.62
CA ARG A 51 16.60 -14.32 29.77
C ARG A 51 17.29 -13.95 31.08
N THR A 52 18.52 -14.40 31.28
CA THR A 52 19.30 -14.17 32.50
C THR A 52 19.58 -12.68 32.71
N ALA A 53 20.09 -12.00 31.69
CA ALA A 53 20.40 -10.57 31.76
C ALA A 53 19.16 -9.69 31.96
N SER A 54 18.00 -10.10 31.44
CA SER A 54 16.75 -9.34 31.56
C SER A 54 15.91 -9.66 32.80
N GLY A 55 16.37 -10.52 33.72
CA GLY A 55 15.69 -10.78 35.00
C GLY A 55 15.59 -12.25 35.41
N GLY A 56 16.01 -13.18 34.54
CA GLY A 56 16.12 -14.61 34.81
C GLY A 56 14.80 -15.26 35.21
N GLU A 57 14.81 -15.99 36.33
CA GLU A 57 13.63 -16.67 36.88
C GLU A 57 12.51 -15.73 37.33
N ARG A 58 12.76 -14.41 37.47
CA ARG A 58 11.69 -13.46 37.78
C ARG A 58 10.65 -13.37 36.67
N TRP A 59 11.03 -13.62 35.42
CA TRP A 59 10.10 -13.70 34.30
C TRP A 59 9.02 -14.78 34.48
N ALA A 60 9.31 -15.87 35.20
CA ALA A 60 8.32 -16.92 35.49
C ALA A 60 7.16 -16.44 36.38
N ARG A 61 7.37 -15.32 37.10
CA ARG A 61 6.36 -14.67 37.97
C ARG A 61 5.56 -13.59 37.25
N VAL A 62 5.95 -13.19 36.03
CA VAL A 62 5.22 -12.19 35.25
C VAL A 62 4.17 -12.89 34.41
N ARG A 63 2.91 -12.58 34.66
CA ARG A 63 1.74 -13.12 33.95
C ARG A 63 1.12 -12.10 33.01
N THR A 64 1.15 -10.83 33.40
CA THR A 64 0.56 -9.75 32.63
C THR A 64 1.45 -8.52 32.64
N ILE A 65 1.41 -7.78 31.53
CA ILE A 65 2.08 -6.48 31.41
C ILE A 65 1.04 -5.51 30.86
N ARG A 66 0.85 -4.38 31.54
CA ARG A 66 0.19 -3.20 30.95
C ARG A 66 1.19 -2.09 30.87
N GLU A 67 1.26 -1.48 29.70
CA GLU A 67 2.15 -0.39 29.38
C GLU A 67 1.33 0.82 28.95
N ARG A 68 1.72 2.01 29.40
CA ARG A 68 1.21 3.28 28.90
C ARG A 68 2.35 4.24 28.66
N GLY A 69 2.22 5.02 27.60
CA GLY A 69 3.28 5.92 27.18
C GLY A 69 2.84 6.90 26.12
N GLU A 70 3.84 7.45 25.46
CA GLU A 70 3.67 8.33 24.32
C GLU A 70 4.11 7.65 23.05
N ILE A 71 3.45 7.98 21.95
CA ILE A 71 3.90 7.65 20.61
C ILE A 71 4.21 8.96 19.90
N ALA A 72 5.37 9.04 19.27
CA ALA A 72 5.78 10.18 18.47
C ALA A 72 6.06 9.73 17.04
N ASP A 73 5.55 10.50 16.11
CA ASP A 73 5.57 10.28 14.69
C ASP A 73 5.87 11.63 14.03
N GLY A 74 7.11 11.82 13.58
CA GLY A 74 7.48 13.12 13.04
C GLY A 74 7.35 14.21 14.10
N LYS A 75 6.44 15.17 13.87
CA LYS A 75 6.03 16.20 14.83
C LYS A 75 4.72 15.88 15.55
N ALA A 76 4.01 14.84 15.11
CA ALA A 76 2.80 14.38 15.78
C ALA A 76 3.19 13.62 17.05
N VAL A 77 2.51 13.93 18.15
CA VAL A 77 2.67 13.24 19.43
C VAL A 77 1.29 12.77 19.88
N GLY A 78 1.26 11.59 20.46
CA GLY A 78 0.06 10.87 20.80
C GLY A 78 0.24 10.01 22.04
N THR A 79 -0.80 9.26 22.35
CA THR A 79 -0.78 8.30 23.46
C THR A 79 -0.71 6.87 22.94
N TYR A 80 0.01 6.03 23.67
CA TYR A 80 0.15 4.61 23.42
C TYR A 80 -0.26 3.83 24.66
N ALA A 81 -0.97 2.73 24.46
CA ALA A 81 -1.26 1.75 25.49
C ALA A 81 -1.13 0.33 24.93
N SER A 82 -0.47 -0.55 25.67
CA SER A 82 -0.38 -1.97 25.35
C SER A 82 -0.73 -2.83 26.56
N THR A 83 -1.23 -4.01 26.30
CA THR A 83 -1.67 -4.99 27.28
C THR A 83 -1.32 -6.38 26.79
N GLU A 84 -0.57 -7.15 27.58
CA GLU A 84 -0.11 -8.50 27.27
C GLU A 84 -0.52 -9.49 28.38
N ASP A 85 -1.00 -10.67 27.99
CA ASP A 85 -1.12 -11.88 28.82
C ASP A 85 -0.04 -12.87 28.37
N LEU A 86 1.03 -12.95 29.14
CA LEU A 86 2.20 -13.76 28.84
C LEU A 86 1.85 -15.24 28.90
N ALA A 87 0.94 -15.67 29.77
CA ALA A 87 0.63 -17.09 29.91
C ALA A 87 -0.05 -17.63 28.65
N ARG A 88 -0.96 -16.84 28.06
CA ARG A 88 -1.79 -17.24 26.91
C ARG A 88 -1.34 -16.65 25.58
N GLY A 89 -0.32 -15.79 25.56
CA GLY A 89 0.12 -15.11 24.33
C GLY A 89 -0.96 -14.20 23.74
N ARG A 90 -1.74 -13.53 24.59
CA ARG A 90 -2.76 -12.58 24.14
C ARG A 90 -2.22 -11.17 24.26
N PHE A 91 -2.57 -10.31 23.33
CA PHE A 91 -2.16 -8.91 23.38
C PHE A 91 -3.23 -7.99 22.80
N ALA A 92 -3.18 -6.74 23.21
CA ALA A 92 -3.93 -5.66 22.58
C ALA A 92 -3.17 -4.35 22.76
N SER A 93 -3.09 -3.56 21.69
CA SER A 93 -2.49 -2.24 21.69
C SER A 93 -3.44 -1.21 21.09
N ARG A 94 -3.33 0.03 21.56
CA ARG A 94 -4.09 1.18 21.07
C ARG A 94 -3.20 2.41 21.01
N ASN A 95 -3.28 3.10 19.89
CA ASN A 95 -2.55 4.31 19.60
C ASN A 95 -3.54 5.43 19.29
N GLN A 96 -3.25 6.62 19.77
CA GLN A 96 -3.99 7.81 19.42
C GLN A 96 -2.98 8.87 19.01
N LEU A 97 -2.83 9.10 17.72
CA LEU A 97 -2.01 10.16 17.15
C LEU A 97 -2.93 11.26 16.65
N VAL A 98 -2.84 12.44 17.26
CA VAL A 98 -3.68 13.58 16.88
C VAL A 98 -5.17 13.18 16.89
N SER A 99 -5.87 13.21 15.75
CA SER A 99 -7.29 12.87 15.61
C SER A 99 -7.54 11.43 15.14
N GLN A 100 -6.47 10.66 14.86
CA GLN A 100 -6.53 9.29 14.36
C GLN A 100 -6.23 8.30 15.50
N GLY A 101 -7.15 7.36 15.69
CA GLY A 101 -7.02 6.30 16.68
C GLY A 101 -6.95 4.97 15.96
N GLU A 102 -5.98 4.14 16.33
CA GLU A 102 -5.78 2.81 15.77
C GLU A 102 -5.52 1.81 16.89
N GLY A 103 -5.66 0.54 16.57
CA GLY A 103 -5.45 -0.50 17.55
C GLY A 103 -5.51 -1.86 16.91
N ALA A 104 -5.04 -2.84 17.66
CA ALA A 104 -5.02 -4.21 17.23
C ALA A 104 -4.80 -5.14 18.40
N GLY A 105 -5.06 -6.43 18.18
CA GLY A 105 -4.84 -7.43 19.20
C GLY A 105 -5.08 -8.84 18.72
N TYR A 106 -4.82 -9.76 19.64
CA TYR A 106 -5.08 -11.18 19.50
C TYR A 106 -5.70 -11.71 20.80
N ASP A 107 -6.93 -12.20 20.72
CA ASP A 107 -7.68 -12.70 21.89
C ASP A 107 -7.34 -14.15 22.28
N GLY A 108 -6.42 -14.79 21.54
CA GLY A 108 -6.09 -16.21 21.63
C GLY A 108 -6.70 -17.04 20.50
N HIS A 109 -7.68 -16.49 19.78
CA HIS A 109 -8.39 -17.15 18.68
C HIS A 109 -8.47 -16.26 17.43
N ARG A 110 -8.77 -14.97 17.61
CA ARG A 110 -8.97 -13.99 16.55
C ARG A 110 -7.96 -12.87 16.68
N ALA A 111 -7.28 -12.59 15.57
CA ALA A 111 -6.54 -11.36 15.39
C ALA A 111 -7.49 -10.28 14.88
N TRP A 112 -7.31 -9.04 15.33
CA TRP A 112 -8.13 -7.91 14.92
C TRP A 112 -7.31 -6.63 14.84
N SER A 113 -7.80 -5.69 14.04
CA SER A 113 -7.31 -4.32 13.96
C SER A 113 -8.47 -3.32 13.89
N THR A 114 -8.15 -2.04 14.13
CA THR A 114 -9.03 -0.91 13.87
C THR A 114 -8.28 0.15 13.07
N ASP A 115 -8.88 0.64 11.99
CA ASP A 115 -8.35 1.76 11.21
C ASP A 115 -8.58 3.12 11.89
N ALA A 116 -8.07 4.19 11.29
CA ALA A 116 -8.19 5.57 11.80
C ALA A 116 -9.64 6.08 11.97
N SER A 117 -10.64 5.40 11.40
CA SER A 117 -12.07 5.68 11.62
C SER A 117 -12.69 4.84 12.73
N GLY A 118 -11.91 3.96 13.34
CA GLY A 118 -12.33 3.01 14.37
C GLY A 118 -13.03 1.77 13.83
N GLN A 119 -13.13 1.61 12.50
CA GLN A 119 -13.77 0.44 11.90
C GLN A 119 -12.93 -0.81 12.18
N VAL A 120 -13.60 -1.86 12.64
CA VAL A 120 -12.93 -3.09 13.07
C VAL A 120 -12.73 -4.02 11.88
N ARG A 121 -11.59 -4.73 11.86
CA ARG A 121 -11.33 -5.84 10.95
C ARG A 121 -10.91 -7.06 11.75
N ILE A 122 -11.42 -8.23 11.37
CA ILE A 122 -10.88 -9.51 11.82
C ILE A 122 -9.83 -9.93 10.80
N GLU A 123 -8.61 -10.19 11.27
CA GLU A 123 -7.48 -10.50 10.41
C GLU A 123 -7.45 -11.99 10.04
N ALA A 124 -7.05 -12.27 8.80
CA ALA A 124 -6.91 -13.59 8.24
C ALA A 124 -5.61 -13.69 7.43
N GLY A 125 -5.30 -14.89 6.93
CA GLY A 125 -4.18 -15.09 6.00
C GLY A 125 -2.84 -14.64 6.55
N SER A 126 -2.08 -13.91 5.74
CA SER A 126 -0.76 -13.35 6.11
C SER A 126 -0.80 -12.47 7.36
N THR A 127 -1.81 -11.61 7.51
CA THR A 127 -1.93 -10.72 8.68
C THR A 127 -2.23 -11.49 9.97
N LEU A 128 -2.95 -12.61 9.89
CA LEU A 128 -3.10 -13.53 11.03
C LEU A 128 -1.78 -14.21 11.41
N ALA A 129 -0.96 -14.60 10.43
CA ALA A 129 0.36 -15.17 10.70
C ALA A 129 1.27 -14.16 11.42
N VAL A 130 1.23 -12.90 11.02
CA VAL A 130 1.90 -11.81 11.73
C VAL A 130 1.41 -11.68 13.18
N ALA A 131 0.09 -11.70 13.41
CA ALA A 131 -0.49 -11.67 14.76
C ALA A 131 -0.07 -12.86 15.64
N ARG A 132 0.14 -14.04 15.05
CA ARG A 132 0.65 -15.21 15.76
C ARG A 132 2.11 -15.06 16.18
N SER A 133 2.93 -14.42 15.36
CA SER A 133 4.32 -14.12 15.74
C SER A 133 4.40 -13.13 16.89
N GLU A 134 3.52 -12.14 16.94
CA GLU A 134 3.40 -11.27 18.10
C GLU A 134 2.83 -11.97 19.32
N ALA A 135 1.80 -12.80 19.17
CA ALA A 135 1.26 -13.61 20.25
C ALA A 135 2.36 -14.49 20.89
N TYR A 136 3.24 -15.05 20.06
CA TYR A 136 4.42 -15.78 20.49
C TYR A 136 5.39 -14.88 21.30
N ARG A 137 5.68 -13.66 20.84
CA ARG A 137 6.53 -12.70 21.57
C ARG A 137 5.90 -12.18 22.87
N ALA A 138 4.62 -11.81 22.84
CA ALA A 138 3.81 -11.44 24.00
C ALA A 138 3.80 -12.58 25.03
N GLY A 139 3.75 -13.84 24.56
CA GLY A 139 3.84 -15.03 25.39
C GLY A 139 5.26 -15.37 25.90
N ARG A 140 6.29 -14.65 25.46
CA ARG A 140 7.71 -14.98 25.66
C ARG A 140 8.03 -16.41 25.23
N GLY A 141 7.50 -16.82 24.07
CA GLY A 141 7.63 -18.17 23.53
C GLY A 141 9.09 -18.63 23.39
N TYR A 142 9.99 -17.69 23.11
CA TYR A 142 11.44 -17.93 23.00
C TYR A 142 12.13 -18.36 24.30
N TRP A 143 11.47 -18.27 25.46
CA TRP A 143 11.98 -18.82 26.72
C TRP A 143 11.33 -20.14 27.13
N ARG A 144 10.45 -20.68 26.29
CA ARG A 144 9.81 -21.99 26.48
C ARG A 144 10.52 -23.03 25.62
N ALA A 145 10.28 -24.29 25.95
CA ALA A 145 10.66 -25.39 25.07
C ALA A 145 10.00 -25.17 23.68
N PRO A 146 10.78 -25.23 22.58
CA PRO A 146 10.25 -25.01 21.25
C PRO A 146 9.20 -26.06 20.90
N ALA A 147 8.17 -25.67 20.15
CA ALA A 147 7.27 -26.66 19.55
C ALA A 147 8.01 -27.46 18.47
N ALA A 148 7.55 -28.68 18.17
CA ALA A 148 8.22 -29.56 17.20
C ALA A 148 8.39 -28.97 15.79
N SER A 149 7.50 -28.04 15.41
CA SER A 149 7.52 -27.35 14.11
C SER A 149 7.93 -25.87 14.22
N GLU A 150 8.52 -25.48 15.33
CA GLU A 150 9.09 -24.14 15.52
C GLU A 150 10.56 -24.18 15.11
N GLU A 151 10.99 -23.20 14.29
CA GLU A 151 12.39 -23.07 13.91
C GLU A 151 13.08 -22.03 14.79
N ARG A 152 14.26 -22.36 15.28
CA ARG A 152 15.19 -21.43 15.94
C ARG A 152 16.56 -21.66 15.34
N ILE A 153 17.11 -20.61 14.73
CA ILE A 153 18.37 -20.69 13.99
C ILE A 153 19.26 -19.54 14.43
N LEU A 154 20.47 -19.87 14.86
CA LEU A 154 21.51 -18.87 15.06
C LEU A 154 22.08 -18.50 13.68
N LEU A 155 21.90 -17.25 13.29
CA LEU A 155 22.49 -16.69 12.08
C LEU A 155 23.91 -16.18 12.37
N PRO A 156 24.72 -15.89 11.34
CA PRO A 156 26.00 -15.22 11.53
C PRO A 156 25.84 -13.95 12.36
N SER A 157 26.76 -13.75 13.31
CA SER A 157 26.79 -12.52 14.11
C SER A 157 26.88 -11.30 13.20
N ALA A 158 26.24 -10.21 13.62
CA ALA A 158 26.20 -8.98 12.85
C ALA A 158 26.86 -7.84 13.61
N VAL A 159 27.45 -6.89 12.88
CA VAL A 159 28.03 -5.67 13.44
C VAL A 159 27.25 -4.47 12.93
N GLU A 160 26.78 -3.63 13.84
CA GLU A 160 26.07 -2.39 13.50
C GLU A 160 26.47 -1.28 14.48
N GLU A 161 26.83 -0.10 13.96
CA GLU A 161 27.28 1.05 14.76
C GLU A 161 28.42 0.71 15.75
N GLY A 162 29.33 -0.20 15.35
CA GLY A 162 30.45 -0.63 16.18
C GLY A 162 30.09 -1.59 17.32
N ARG A 163 28.85 -2.08 17.38
CA ARG A 163 28.39 -3.11 18.32
C ARG A 163 28.19 -4.44 17.62
N THR A 164 28.50 -5.53 18.31
CA THR A 164 28.31 -6.89 17.81
C THR A 164 27.07 -7.54 18.42
N TYR A 165 26.32 -8.26 17.59
CA TYR A 165 25.07 -8.91 17.95
C TYR A 165 25.08 -10.39 17.58
N ASP A 166 24.55 -11.21 18.48
CA ASP A 166 24.07 -12.54 18.14
C ASP A 166 22.68 -12.40 17.52
N VAL A 167 22.47 -13.03 16.36
CA VAL A 167 21.24 -12.91 15.58
C VAL A 167 20.50 -14.24 15.59
N VAL A 168 19.36 -14.30 16.27
CA VAL A 168 18.53 -15.51 16.35
C VAL A 168 17.29 -15.32 15.50
N ARG A 169 17.16 -16.12 14.42
CA ARG A 169 15.94 -16.21 13.62
C ARG A 169 14.97 -17.19 14.25
N ILE A 170 13.72 -16.77 14.43
CA ILE A 170 12.64 -17.60 14.95
C ILE A 170 11.47 -17.61 13.97
N ARG A 171 10.94 -18.80 13.67
CA ARG A 171 9.68 -18.98 12.95
C ARG A 171 8.69 -19.72 13.86
N PRO A 172 7.73 -19.02 14.47
CA PRO A 172 6.68 -19.64 15.28
C PRO A 172 5.75 -20.50 14.42
N VAL A 173 5.11 -21.48 15.05
CA VAL A 173 4.11 -22.33 14.40
C VAL A 173 2.97 -21.48 13.85
N GLY A 174 2.81 -21.50 12.52
CA GLY A 174 1.77 -20.75 11.82
C GLY A 174 1.94 -19.22 11.87
N GLY A 175 3.13 -18.73 12.24
CA GLY A 175 3.52 -17.33 12.17
C GLY A 175 4.56 -17.04 11.09
N VAL A 176 4.93 -15.76 10.95
CA VAL A 176 6.03 -15.31 10.08
C VAL A 176 7.36 -15.32 10.83
N ALA A 177 8.47 -15.41 10.10
CA ALA A 177 9.80 -15.40 10.70
C ALA A 177 10.21 -13.98 11.13
N PHE A 178 10.94 -13.89 12.23
CA PHE A 178 11.57 -12.65 12.69
C PHE A 178 12.96 -12.92 13.28
N ASP A 179 13.81 -11.91 13.25
CA ASP A 179 15.19 -11.96 13.72
C ASP A 179 15.34 -11.12 14.98
N LEU A 180 15.85 -11.72 16.04
CA LEU A 180 16.21 -11.07 17.29
C LEU A 180 17.72 -10.80 17.30
N TRP A 181 18.10 -9.53 17.47
CA TRP A 181 19.47 -9.08 17.57
C TRP A 181 19.79 -8.78 19.03
N ILE A 182 20.59 -9.65 19.65
CA ILE A 182 20.92 -9.62 21.06
C ILE A 182 22.38 -9.16 21.20
N GLY A 183 22.62 -8.13 22.00
CA GLY A 183 23.96 -7.57 22.17
C GLY A 183 24.90 -8.58 22.83
N GLN A 184 26.10 -8.79 22.27
CA GLN A 184 27.08 -9.72 22.87
C GLN A 184 27.65 -9.20 24.20
N ALA A 185 27.61 -7.89 24.44
CA ALA A 185 28.18 -7.27 25.64
C ALA A 185 27.23 -7.25 26.84
N ASP A 186 25.94 -7.02 26.62
CA ASP A 186 24.93 -6.86 27.67
C ASP A 186 23.87 -7.97 27.66
N HIS A 187 23.87 -8.81 26.63
CA HIS A 187 22.87 -9.85 26.37
C HIS A 187 21.43 -9.31 26.33
N LEU A 188 21.22 -8.03 26.03
CA LEU A 188 19.87 -7.45 25.89
C LEU A 188 19.43 -7.43 24.43
N LEU A 189 18.12 -7.56 24.20
CA LEU A 189 17.53 -7.36 22.88
C LEU A 189 17.73 -5.91 22.44
N ALA A 190 18.46 -5.71 21.36
CA ALA A 190 18.71 -4.38 20.81
C ALA A 190 17.83 -4.11 19.60
N LYS A 191 17.54 -5.12 18.78
CA LYS A 191 16.75 -4.98 17.56
C LYS A 191 15.91 -6.22 17.25
N LEU A 192 14.72 -6.01 16.69
CA LEU A 192 13.88 -7.03 16.08
C LEU A 192 13.66 -6.66 14.60
N VAL A 193 13.77 -7.63 13.70
CA VAL A 193 13.46 -7.47 12.28
C VAL A 193 12.42 -8.51 11.87
N GLU A 194 11.27 -8.10 11.32
CA GLU A 194 10.18 -9.01 10.94
C GLU A 194 9.67 -8.70 9.53
N ASP A 195 9.46 -9.74 8.74
CA ASP A 195 8.76 -9.63 7.46
C ASP A 195 7.25 -9.57 7.70
N ARG A 196 6.66 -8.38 7.49
CA ARG A 196 5.22 -8.13 7.67
C ARG A 196 4.44 -8.36 6.36
N GLY A 197 5.05 -9.00 5.36
CA GLY A 197 4.46 -9.32 4.06
C GLY A 197 4.56 -8.17 3.06
N PHE A 198 4.10 -6.95 3.40
CA PHE A 198 4.18 -5.79 2.50
C PHE A 198 5.44 -4.94 2.70
N TYR A 199 6.07 -5.04 3.86
CA TYR A 199 7.27 -4.31 4.25
C TYR A 199 8.03 -5.12 5.29
N VAL A 200 9.31 -4.79 5.48
CA VAL A 200 10.10 -5.31 6.59
C VAL A 200 10.08 -4.30 7.72
N GLU A 201 9.61 -4.71 8.88
CA GLU A 201 9.62 -3.88 10.08
C GLU A 201 10.91 -4.11 10.86
N THR A 202 11.49 -3.03 11.38
CA THR A 202 12.61 -3.03 12.30
C THR A 202 12.23 -2.27 13.56
N GLU A 203 12.27 -2.93 14.70
CA GLU A 203 12.16 -2.31 16.02
C GLU A 203 13.54 -2.24 16.69
N ARG A 204 13.88 -1.09 17.28
CA ARG A 204 15.11 -0.91 18.06
C ARG A 204 14.76 -0.56 19.49
N TYR A 205 15.29 -1.33 20.43
CA TYR A 205 14.99 -1.25 21.84
C TYR A 205 16.12 -0.57 22.59
N SER A 206 15.77 0.38 23.45
CA SER A 206 16.74 1.14 24.24
C SER A 206 16.13 1.62 25.56
N ASP A 207 16.94 2.25 26.41
CA ASP A 207 16.52 2.84 27.68
C ASP A 207 15.91 1.77 28.63
N TYR A 208 16.68 0.71 28.85
CA TYR A 208 16.25 -0.41 29.68
C TYR A 208 16.26 -0.05 31.18
N HIS A 209 15.15 -0.26 31.86
CA HIS A 209 15.03 -0.07 33.31
C HIS A 209 14.42 -1.30 34.00
N PRO A 210 14.76 -1.53 35.29
CA PRO A 210 14.14 -2.60 36.07
C PRO A 210 12.71 -2.22 36.45
N GLU A 211 11.75 -3.03 36.02
CA GLU A 211 10.33 -2.92 36.34
C GLU A 211 9.89 -4.21 37.03
N GLY A 212 9.53 -4.14 38.32
CA GLY A 212 9.21 -5.33 39.12
C GLY A 212 10.27 -6.44 39.11
N GLY A 213 11.55 -6.07 38.89
CA GLY A 213 12.69 -6.98 38.88
C GLY A 213 13.05 -7.61 37.51
N VAL A 214 12.37 -7.22 36.43
CA VAL A 214 12.74 -7.56 35.05
C VAL A 214 13.14 -6.30 34.28
N MET A 215 14.06 -6.42 33.34
CA MET A 215 14.48 -5.29 32.50
C MET A 215 13.50 -5.12 31.34
N LEU A 216 12.86 -3.95 31.27
CA LEU A 216 11.96 -3.57 30.18
C LEU A 216 12.51 -2.34 29.43
N PRO A 217 12.39 -2.28 28.10
CA PRO A 217 12.79 -1.12 27.33
C PRO A 217 11.77 0.01 27.48
N HIS A 218 12.23 1.22 27.83
CA HIS A 218 11.35 2.40 27.87
C HIS A 218 11.30 3.14 26.55
N ARG A 219 12.16 2.79 25.58
CA ARG A 219 12.16 3.38 24.25
C ARG A 219 12.24 2.34 23.17
N VAL A 220 11.31 2.45 22.22
CA VAL A 220 11.27 1.62 21.02
C VAL A 220 11.17 2.51 19.80
N ALA A 221 12.18 2.43 18.94
CA ALA A 221 12.19 3.06 17.63
C ALA A 221 11.73 2.03 16.58
N VAL A 222 10.59 2.28 15.93
CA VAL A 222 10.01 1.38 14.90
C VAL A 222 10.17 2.02 13.52
N SER A 223 10.63 1.24 12.53
CA SER A 223 10.83 1.65 11.13
C SER A 223 10.36 0.56 10.18
N ALA A 224 9.76 0.92 9.05
CA ALA A 224 9.34 -0.01 7.99
C ALA A 224 10.36 -0.06 6.83
N GLY A 225 11.63 -0.32 7.16
CA GLY A 225 12.71 -0.48 6.17
C GLY A 225 13.45 0.81 5.77
N ASP A 226 12.97 1.98 6.20
CA ASP A 226 13.71 3.26 6.07
C ASP A 226 13.99 3.87 7.46
N PRO A 227 15.27 3.96 7.89
CA PRO A 227 15.64 4.46 9.20
C PRO A 227 15.39 5.96 9.38
N ARG A 228 15.03 6.70 8.33
CA ARG A 228 14.64 8.13 8.42
C ARG A 228 13.20 8.30 8.90
N PHE A 229 12.40 7.25 8.85
CA PHE A 229 10.95 7.23 9.11
C PHE A 229 10.68 6.38 10.35
N VAL A 230 11.07 6.92 11.52
CA VAL A 230 11.03 6.22 12.81
C VAL A 230 9.92 6.73 13.71
N HIS A 231 9.13 5.80 14.25
CA HIS A 231 8.17 6.01 15.33
C HIS A 231 8.87 5.79 16.64
N MET A 232 8.73 6.72 17.56
CA MET A 232 9.24 6.53 18.91
C MET A 232 8.06 6.19 19.83
N VAL A 233 8.06 4.98 20.37
CA VAL A 233 7.23 4.63 21.52
C VAL A 233 8.07 4.85 22.76
N SER A 234 7.57 5.67 23.68
CA SER A 234 8.21 5.98 24.97
C SER A 234 7.31 5.53 26.11
N ALA A 235 7.68 4.43 26.76
CA ALA A 235 6.98 3.89 27.91
C ALA A 235 7.15 4.82 29.11
N ARG A 236 6.02 5.20 29.74
CA ARG A 236 6.02 6.02 30.95
C ARG A 236 5.66 5.24 32.20
N ARG A 237 4.93 4.13 32.04
CA ARG A 237 4.47 3.32 33.16
C ARG A 237 4.25 1.88 32.74
N PHE A 238 4.80 0.97 33.54
CA PHE A 238 4.48 -0.44 33.51
C PHE A 238 3.63 -0.84 34.73
N VAL A 239 2.70 -1.78 34.53
CA VAL A 239 1.97 -2.45 35.59
C VAL A 239 2.07 -3.95 35.33
N LEU A 240 2.93 -4.62 36.08
CA LEU A 240 3.10 -6.06 36.02
C LEU A 240 2.08 -6.77 36.91
N ASN A 241 1.59 -7.92 36.47
CA ASN A 241 0.69 -8.80 37.24
C ASN A 241 -0.62 -8.15 37.70
N GLY A 242 -0.98 -7.00 37.12
CA GLY A 242 -2.29 -6.39 37.35
C GLY A 242 -3.41 -7.22 36.72
N PRO A 243 -4.63 -7.20 37.28
CA PRO A 243 -5.77 -7.89 36.69
C PRO A 243 -6.10 -7.29 35.32
N ILE A 244 -6.32 -8.16 34.33
CA ILE A 244 -6.79 -7.79 33.00
C ILE A 244 -8.00 -8.68 32.66
N PRO A 245 -9.18 -8.09 32.41
CA PRO A 245 -10.33 -8.86 31.97
C PRO A 245 -10.08 -9.42 30.56
N ALA A 246 -10.60 -10.62 30.26
CA ALA A 246 -10.45 -11.23 28.94
C ALA A 246 -10.97 -10.34 27.80
N ALA A 247 -12.01 -9.53 28.07
CA ALA A 247 -12.56 -8.57 27.12
C ALA A 247 -11.57 -7.48 26.67
N ALA A 248 -10.47 -7.24 27.41
CA ALA A 248 -9.44 -6.29 26.99
C ALA A 248 -8.68 -6.73 25.73
N PHE A 249 -8.69 -8.02 25.42
CA PHE A 249 -8.03 -8.59 24.23
C PHE A 249 -9.01 -8.83 23.08
N ALA A 250 -10.32 -8.79 23.34
CA ALA A 250 -11.34 -9.05 22.34
C ALA A 250 -11.41 -7.90 21.31
N PRO A 251 -11.83 -8.19 20.06
CA PRO A 251 -12.14 -7.13 19.09
C PRO A 251 -13.14 -6.14 19.70
N PRO A 252 -12.90 -4.82 19.58
CA PRO A 252 -13.85 -3.83 20.06
C PRO A 252 -15.18 -3.93 19.29
N ALA A 253 -16.24 -3.37 19.86
CA ALA A 253 -17.50 -3.22 19.13
C ALA A 253 -17.27 -2.30 17.91
N PRO A 254 -17.88 -2.58 16.74
CA PRO A 254 -17.85 -1.68 15.60
C PRO A 254 -18.41 -0.29 15.98
N PRO A 255 -17.88 0.79 15.38
CA PRO A 255 -18.42 2.12 15.61
C PRO A 255 -19.85 2.23 15.05
N PRO A 256 -20.63 3.24 15.48
CA PRO A 256 -21.92 3.54 14.88
C PRO A 256 -21.81 3.73 13.36
N ILE A 257 -22.91 3.46 12.64
CA ILE A 257 -22.99 3.71 11.20
C ILE A 257 -22.76 5.20 10.94
N ASP A 258 -21.73 5.50 10.16
CA ASP A 258 -21.26 6.85 9.81
C ASP A 258 -21.58 7.22 8.35
N TYR A 259 -22.47 6.46 7.71
CA TYR A 259 -22.97 6.74 6.37
C TYR A 259 -24.50 6.77 6.30
N ARG A 260 -25.03 7.44 5.28
CA ARG A 260 -26.46 7.46 4.95
C ARG A 260 -26.64 7.38 3.44
N LEU A 261 -27.57 6.55 2.99
CA LEU A 261 -28.07 6.57 1.62
C LEU A 261 -29.37 7.37 1.57
N SER A 262 -29.62 8.08 0.46
CA SER A 262 -30.82 8.91 0.31
C SER A 262 -32.12 8.15 0.58
N GLY A 263 -33.02 8.77 1.35
CA GLY A 263 -34.33 8.22 1.71
C GLY A 263 -34.25 6.87 2.44
N ARG A 264 -34.92 5.85 1.86
CA ARG A 264 -34.90 4.46 2.33
C ARG A 264 -34.15 3.53 1.38
N ALA A 265 -33.30 4.09 0.52
CA ALA A 265 -32.56 3.31 -0.47
C ALA A 265 -31.59 2.34 0.22
N ARG A 266 -31.47 1.13 -0.34
CA ARG A 266 -30.48 0.12 0.07
C ARG A 266 -29.25 0.08 -0.83
N ALA A 267 -29.30 0.81 -1.95
CA ALA A 267 -28.23 1.00 -2.90
C ALA A 267 -28.40 2.35 -3.59
N VAL A 268 -27.31 2.98 -4.01
CA VAL A 268 -27.32 4.19 -4.84
C VAL A 268 -26.34 4.01 -6.00
N GLU A 269 -26.75 4.45 -7.19
CA GLU A 269 -25.91 4.47 -8.40
C GLU A 269 -25.27 5.86 -8.55
N ILE A 270 -23.97 5.89 -8.83
CA ILE A 270 -23.17 7.10 -8.99
C ILE A 270 -22.51 7.03 -10.38
N PRO A 271 -22.89 7.88 -11.34
CA PRO A 271 -22.19 7.95 -12.62
C PRO A 271 -20.77 8.48 -12.41
N PHE A 272 -19.82 7.89 -13.13
CA PHE A 272 -18.42 8.25 -13.02
C PHE A 272 -17.82 8.65 -14.37
N LYS A 273 -16.73 9.41 -14.31
CA LYS A 273 -15.87 9.70 -15.47
C LYS A 273 -14.68 8.74 -15.46
N LEU A 274 -14.29 8.24 -16.62
CA LEU A 274 -13.12 7.38 -16.77
C LEU A 274 -12.05 8.16 -17.53
N TYR A 275 -10.94 8.49 -16.87
CA TYR A 275 -9.80 9.19 -17.47
C TYR A 275 -8.52 8.43 -17.12
N ASN A 276 -7.66 8.17 -18.10
CA ASN A 276 -6.43 7.37 -17.91
C ASN A 276 -6.69 5.99 -17.26
N ASN A 277 -7.85 5.36 -17.51
CA ASN A 277 -8.38 4.19 -16.79
C ASN A 277 -8.70 4.37 -15.29
N HIS A 278 -8.56 5.57 -14.75
CA HIS A 278 -8.98 5.88 -13.39
C HIS A 278 -10.43 6.35 -13.34
N ILE A 279 -11.14 5.91 -12.30
CA ILE A 279 -12.54 6.25 -12.05
C ILE A 279 -12.57 7.57 -11.27
N TYR A 280 -13.31 8.56 -11.75
CA TYR A 280 -13.53 9.84 -11.06
C TYR A 280 -14.99 10.00 -10.67
N LEU A 281 -15.22 10.13 -9.38
CA LEU A 281 -16.55 10.32 -8.79
C LEU A 281 -16.81 11.79 -8.49
N PRO A 282 -18.03 12.29 -8.74
CA PRO A 282 -18.46 13.59 -8.24
C PRO A 282 -18.64 13.54 -6.73
N VAL A 283 -17.98 14.45 -6.01
CA VAL A 283 -18.04 14.56 -4.56
C VAL A 283 -18.28 15.99 -4.09
N SER A 284 -18.94 16.14 -2.94
CA SER A 284 -19.04 17.41 -2.21
C SER A 284 -18.45 17.25 -0.81
N VAL A 285 -17.48 18.09 -0.48
CA VAL A 285 -16.79 18.11 0.81
C VAL A 285 -17.39 19.23 1.66
N ASN A 286 -17.93 18.89 2.83
CA ASN A 286 -18.55 19.81 3.79
C ASN A 286 -19.61 20.75 3.17
N GLY A 287 -20.31 20.30 2.12
CA GLY A 287 -21.33 21.08 1.42
C GLY A 287 -20.79 22.06 0.37
N ALA A 288 -19.49 22.07 0.10
CA ALA A 288 -18.90 22.85 -0.97
C ALA A 288 -19.36 22.37 -2.37
N PRO A 289 -19.22 23.19 -3.43
CA PRO A 289 -19.55 22.79 -4.79
C PRO A 289 -18.88 21.48 -5.21
N THR A 290 -19.59 20.70 -6.05
CA THR A 290 -19.13 19.39 -6.50
C THR A 290 -17.79 19.47 -7.23
N ARG A 291 -16.85 18.60 -6.84
CA ARG A 291 -15.54 18.41 -7.48
C ARG A 291 -15.33 16.92 -7.76
N LEU A 292 -14.18 16.55 -8.35
CA LEU A 292 -13.85 15.16 -8.63
C LEU A 292 -12.88 14.61 -7.58
N MET A 293 -13.08 13.34 -7.21
CA MET A 293 -12.06 12.54 -6.55
C MET A 293 -11.92 11.22 -7.28
N MET A 294 -10.68 10.73 -7.38
CA MET A 294 -10.39 9.43 -7.96
C MET A 294 -10.85 8.32 -6.99
N PHE A 295 -11.52 7.30 -7.52
CA PHE A 295 -11.86 6.08 -6.78
C PHE A 295 -10.71 5.07 -6.87
N ASP A 296 -10.04 4.85 -5.76
CA ASP A 296 -8.82 4.04 -5.66
C ASP A 296 -8.93 3.01 -4.54
N THR A 297 -8.93 1.72 -4.90
CA THR A 297 -8.88 0.59 -3.96
C THR A 297 -7.46 0.30 -3.48
N GLY A 298 -6.45 0.86 -4.16
CA GLY A 298 -5.03 0.81 -3.83
C GLY A 298 -4.56 1.91 -2.88
N ALA A 299 -5.45 2.76 -2.36
CA ALA A 299 -5.09 3.86 -1.47
C ALA A 299 -6.15 4.15 -0.38
N THR A 300 -5.69 4.77 0.71
CA THR A 300 -6.55 5.44 1.69
C THR A 300 -6.85 6.89 1.26
N GLY A 301 -7.77 7.55 1.94
CA GLY A 301 -8.27 8.88 1.60
C GLY A 301 -7.17 9.94 1.58
N LEU A 302 -6.95 10.53 0.41
CA LEU A 302 -6.02 11.64 0.20
C LEU A 302 -6.77 12.86 -0.32
N ILE A 303 -6.38 14.04 0.14
CA ILE A 303 -6.85 15.32 -0.40
C ILE A 303 -5.65 16.16 -0.80
N ASP A 304 -5.75 16.88 -1.90
CA ASP A 304 -4.72 17.83 -2.30
C ASP A 304 -4.60 18.96 -1.26
N ALA A 305 -3.37 19.33 -0.91
CA ALA A 305 -3.12 20.33 0.13
C ALA A 305 -3.70 21.71 -0.22
N ALA A 306 -3.65 22.13 -1.49
CA ALA A 306 -4.24 23.38 -1.92
C ALA A 306 -5.78 23.32 -1.89
N ALA A 307 -6.36 22.20 -2.32
CA ALA A 307 -7.80 21.96 -2.20
C ALA A 307 -8.27 21.93 -0.73
N ALA A 308 -7.50 21.32 0.17
CA ALA A 308 -7.81 21.31 1.60
C ALA A 308 -7.82 22.72 2.19
N ALA A 309 -6.84 23.56 1.82
CA ALA A 309 -6.77 24.96 2.25
C ALA A 309 -7.96 25.78 1.73
N ASP A 310 -8.31 25.64 0.44
CA ASP A 310 -9.47 26.28 -0.18
C ASP A 310 -10.81 25.88 0.48
N LEU A 311 -10.90 24.64 0.96
CA LEU A 311 -12.06 24.13 1.71
C LEU A 311 -12.01 24.48 3.21
N GLY A 312 -11.01 25.22 3.68
CA GLY A 312 -10.84 25.61 5.08
C GLY A 312 -10.48 24.45 6.01
N LEU A 313 -10.02 23.32 5.47
CA LEU A 313 -9.58 22.17 6.24
C LEU A 313 -8.18 22.41 6.81
N ARG A 314 -7.96 22.01 8.07
CA ARG A 314 -6.70 22.24 8.78
C ARG A 314 -6.00 20.91 9.07
N PRO A 315 -5.08 20.46 8.19
CA PRO A 315 -4.27 19.29 8.47
C PRO A 315 -3.40 19.48 9.71
N GLN A 316 -3.19 18.40 10.43
CA GLN A 316 -2.44 18.35 11.67
C GLN A 316 -1.38 17.25 11.62
N GLY A 317 -0.27 17.45 12.30
CA GLY A 317 0.86 16.53 12.23
C GLY A 317 1.56 16.54 10.87
N SER A 318 2.50 15.62 10.70
CA SER A 318 3.20 15.38 9.45
C SER A 318 3.58 13.90 9.41
N SER A 319 3.01 13.16 8.46
CA SER A 319 3.31 11.75 8.16
C SER A 319 3.86 11.62 6.74
N ALA A 320 4.48 10.48 6.43
CA ALA A 320 4.83 10.16 5.05
C ALA A 320 3.61 9.73 4.26
N VAL A 321 3.62 10.09 2.98
CA VAL A 321 2.76 9.53 1.95
C VAL A 321 3.68 8.97 0.87
N SER A 322 3.68 7.65 0.74
CA SER A 322 4.38 6.93 -0.33
C SER A 322 3.37 6.40 -1.37
N GLY A 323 3.90 5.95 -2.49
CA GLY A 323 3.18 5.32 -3.60
C GLY A 323 4.19 4.86 -4.63
N ALA A 324 3.74 4.55 -5.85
CA ALA A 324 4.68 4.17 -6.91
C ALA A 324 5.66 5.32 -7.23
N GLY A 325 6.94 4.97 -7.37
CA GLY A 325 8.05 5.91 -7.57
C GLY A 325 8.99 5.97 -6.37
N GLU A 326 10.03 6.80 -6.46
CA GLU A 326 11.12 6.85 -5.46
C GLU A 326 10.90 7.91 -4.36
N LYS A 327 10.08 8.93 -4.62
CA LYS A 327 9.83 10.03 -3.68
C LYS A 327 8.87 9.60 -2.57
N ILE A 328 9.05 10.21 -1.41
CA ILE A 328 8.09 10.19 -0.30
C ILE A 328 7.65 11.64 -0.08
N LEU A 329 6.34 11.84 0.04
CA LEU A 329 5.76 13.17 0.28
C LEU A 329 5.40 13.33 1.76
N ALA A 330 5.42 14.57 2.26
CA ALA A 330 4.90 14.88 3.58
C ALA A 330 3.39 15.16 3.47
N GLY A 331 2.60 14.52 4.31
CA GLY A 331 1.17 14.74 4.42
C GLY A 331 0.75 15.10 5.84
N GLY A 332 -0.38 15.80 5.99
CA GLY A 332 -0.95 16.15 7.29
C GLY A 332 -2.35 15.56 7.46
N SER A 333 -2.61 14.96 8.61
CA SER A 333 -3.86 14.24 8.89
C SER A 333 -5.01 15.20 9.18
N LEU A 334 -6.20 14.89 8.67
CA LEU A 334 -7.43 15.63 8.93
C LEU A 334 -8.65 14.71 8.91
N LYS A 335 -9.81 15.25 9.26
CA LYS A 335 -11.11 14.59 9.06
C LYS A 335 -11.99 15.44 8.18
N ILE A 336 -12.66 14.81 7.22
CA ILE A 336 -13.76 15.40 6.47
C ILE A 336 -15.05 15.13 7.26
N ALA A 337 -15.67 16.18 7.78
CA ALA A 337 -16.87 16.06 8.60
C ALA A 337 -18.06 15.51 7.81
N ARG A 338 -18.20 15.90 6.55
CA ARG A 338 -19.24 15.41 5.64
C ARG A 338 -18.69 15.26 4.22
N LEU A 339 -18.73 14.04 3.69
CA LEU A 339 -18.42 13.75 2.29
C LEU A 339 -19.68 13.21 1.62
N ALA A 340 -20.21 13.94 0.64
CA ALA A 340 -21.28 13.42 -0.22
C ALA A 340 -20.68 12.88 -1.52
N VAL A 341 -21.13 11.69 -1.92
CA VAL A 341 -20.76 11.01 -3.18
C VAL A 341 -22.05 10.58 -3.85
N GLY A 342 -22.54 11.39 -4.80
CA GLY A 342 -23.91 11.28 -5.29
C GLY A 342 -24.94 11.33 -4.15
N ASP A 343 -25.81 10.32 -4.09
CA ASP A 343 -26.87 10.18 -3.07
C ASP A 343 -26.41 9.46 -1.77
N ALA A 344 -25.11 9.22 -1.62
CA ALA A 344 -24.51 8.73 -0.38
C ALA A 344 -23.84 9.87 0.39
N GLU A 345 -23.97 9.87 1.71
CA GLU A 345 -23.29 10.78 2.63
C GLU A 345 -22.48 9.96 3.64
N PHE A 346 -21.26 10.39 3.90
CA PHE A 346 -20.35 9.83 4.90
C PHE A 346 -19.92 10.92 5.87
N ARG A 347 -19.60 10.52 7.10
CA ARG A 347 -19.24 11.44 8.18
C ARG A 347 -17.91 11.07 8.82
N ASP A 348 -17.21 12.10 9.28
CA ASP A 348 -15.98 11.98 10.07
C ASP A 348 -14.91 11.09 9.44
N LEU A 349 -14.78 11.12 8.10
CA LEU A 349 -13.85 10.29 7.37
C LEU A 349 -12.41 10.80 7.56
N PRO A 350 -11.45 9.93 7.91
CA PRO A 350 -10.03 10.29 7.99
C PRO A 350 -9.46 10.50 6.58
N PHE A 351 -8.69 11.56 6.42
CA PHE A 351 -7.98 11.88 5.18
C PHE A 351 -6.58 12.41 5.50
N THR A 352 -5.67 12.30 4.52
CA THR A 352 -4.35 12.93 4.58
C THR A 352 -4.23 13.99 3.49
N ALA A 353 -3.94 15.23 3.89
CA ALA A 353 -3.64 16.31 2.97
C ALA A 353 -2.19 16.22 2.48
N VAL A 354 -1.95 16.21 1.18
CA VAL A 354 -0.63 16.07 0.56
C VAL A 354 -0.54 16.93 -0.70
N ASP A 355 0.64 17.46 -1.02
CA ASP A 355 0.86 18.19 -2.28
C ASP A 355 0.80 17.20 -3.45
N ARG A 356 -0.21 17.35 -4.32
CA ARG A 356 -0.43 16.47 -5.48
C ARG A 356 -0.21 17.19 -6.80
N SER A 357 0.50 18.31 -6.81
CA SER A 357 0.70 19.12 -8.01
C SER A 357 1.34 18.35 -9.17
N GLU A 358 2.29 17.46 -8.90
CA GLU A 358 2.86 16.56 -9.92
C GLU A 358 1.79 15.59 -10.48
N GLN A 359 1.03 14.94 -9.61
CA GLN A 359 -0.01 13.97 -10.03
C GLN A 359 -1.15 14.66 -10.78
N GLN A 360 -1.54 15.87 -10.39
CA GLN A 360 -2.53 16.65 -11.13
C GLN A 360 -2.09 16.94 -12.57
N ARG A 361 -0.80 17.26 -12.77
CA ARG A 361 -0.24 17.43 -14.13
C ARG A 361 -0.23 16.13 -14.91
N VAL A 362 0.13 15.02 -14.28
CA VAL A 362 0.18 13.71 -14.96
C VAL A 362 -1.21 13.23 -15.36
N GLU A 363 -2.19 13.36 -14.47
CA GLU A 363 -3.57 12.93 -14.75
C GLU A 363 -4.23 13.87 -15.77
N GLY A 364 -3.95 15.17 -15.71
CA GLY A 364 -4.58 16.16 -16.59
C GLY A 364 -6.10 16.24 -16.41
N VAL A 365 -6.58 15.93 -15.20
CA VAL A 365 -8.02 15.93 -14.87
C VAL A 365 -8.38 17.20 -14.10
N PRO A 366 -9.17 18.11 -14.71
CA PRO A 366 -9.60 19.34 -14.05
C PRO A 366 -10.40 19.04 -12.79
N GLN A 367 -10.21 19.86 -11.75
CA GLN A 367 -10.99 19.83 -10.50
C GLN A 367 -10.88 18.52 -9.69
N SER A 368 -9.89 17.67 -10.00
CA SER A 368 -9.57 16.52 -9.16
C SER A 368 -8.88 16.97 -7.88
N ILE A 369 -9.57 16.80 -6.75
CA ILE A 369 -9.10 17.27 -5.44
C ILE A 369 -8.56 16.18 -4.53
N GLY A 370 -8.59 14.92 -4.93
CA GLY A 370 -8.17 13.84 -4.04
C GLY A 370 -8.41 12.43 -4.55
N VAL A 371 -8.17 11.48 -3.67
CA VAL A 371 -8.38 10.05 -3.84
C VAL A 371 -9.23 9.55 -2.68
N LEU A 372 -10.14 8.63 -2.96
CA LEU A 372 -10.96 7.94 -1.98
C LEU A 372 -11.21 6.51 -2.47
N GLY A 373 -11.45 5.55 -1.59
CA GLY A 373 -11.94 4.26 -2.05
C GLY A 373 -12.07 3.23 -0.96
N TYR A 374 -11.03 3.09 -0.14
CA TYR A 374 -11.09 2.32 1.10
C TYR A 374 -12.22 2.83 2.00
N GLU A 375 -12.41 4.14 2.10
CA GLU A 375 -13.44 4.79 2.94
C GLU A 375 -14.85 4.36 2.55
N LEU A 376 -15.12 4.19 1.25
CA LEU A 376 -16.42 3.75 0.77
C LEU A 376 -16.57 2.24 0.91
N SER A 377 -15.60 1.49 0.39
CA SER A 377 -15.68 0.02 0.24
C SER A 377 -15.61 -0.71 1.58
N LYS A 378 -15.00 -0.09 2.60
CA LYS A 378 -15.03 -0.59 3.97
C LYS A 378 -16.43 -0.56 4.59
N ARG A 379 -17.30 0.36 4.14
CA ARG A 379 -18.64 0.59 4.70
C ARG A 379 -19.75 -0.04 3.87
N LEU A 380 -19.59 -0.05 2.56
CA LEU A 380 -20.60 -0.45 1.59
C LEU A 380 -19.98 -1.40 0.57
N VAL A 381 -20.79 -2.32 0.05
CA VAL A 381 -20.40 -3.13 -1.10
C VAL A 381 -20.33 -2.22 -2.32
N THR A 382 -19.17 -2.20 -2.98
CA THR A 382 -18.89 -1.31 -4.10
C THR A 382 -18.89 -2.11 -5.40
N ARG A 383 -19.88 -1.89 -6.26
CA ARG A 383 -19.95 -2.50 -7.60
C ARG A 383 -19.57 -1.48 -8.66
N ILE A 384 -18.73 -1.87 -9.61
CA ILE A 384 -18.21 -1.03 -10.68
C ILE A 384 -18.62 -1.65 -12.02
N ASP A 385 -19.53 -0.98 -12.71
CA ASP A 385 -19.92 -1.30 -14.08
C ASP A 385 -19.22 -0.32 -15.04
N TYR A 386 -18.06 -0.75 -15.56
CA TYR A 386 -17.26 0.05 -16.50
C TYR A 386 -17.98 0.33 -17.82
N ARG A 387 -18.90 -0.54 -18.26
CA ARG A 387 -19.66 -0.36 -19.51
C ARG A 387 -20.69 0.74 -19.36
N ARG A 388 -21.43 0.73 -18.25
CA ARG A 388 -22.41 1.77 -17.91
C ARG A 388 -21.76 3.03 -17.34
N ARG A 389 -20.48 2.96 -16.95
CA ARG A 389 -19.75 4.00 -16.22
C ARG A 389 -20.47 4.40 -14.93
N VAL A 390 -20.90 3.39 -14.18
CA VAL A 390 -21.65 3.55 -12.92
C VAL A 390 -20.96 2.78 -11.80
N LEU A 391 -20.77 3.46 -10.67
CA LEU A 391 -20.38 2.85 -9.40
C LEU A 391 -21.62 2.76 -8.51
N THR A 392 -21.92 1.58 -8.00
CA THR A 392 -23.05 1.36 -7.09
C THR A 392 -22.55 1.08 -5.69
N LEU A 393 -23.02 1.86 -4.72
CA LEU A 393 -22.78 1.61 -3.30
C LEU A 393 -23.99 0.91 -2.70
N ILE A 394 -23.78 -0.28 -2.13
CA ILE A 394 -24.86 -1.19 -1.71
C ILE A 394 -24.68 -1.55 -0.24
N GLN A 395 -25.74 -1.50 0.55
CA GLN A 395 -25.70 -1.98 1.93
C GLN A 395 -25.34 -3.49 1.96
N PRO A 396 -24.39 -3.94 2.81
CA PRO A 396 -23.92 -5.33 2.81
C PRO A 396 -25.02 -6.40 2.97
N GLN A 397 -26.08 -6.11 3.72
CA GLN A 397 -27.24 -6.98 3.91
C GLN A 397 -28.14 -7.08 2.67
N ALA A 398 -28.15 -6.04 1.83
CA ALA A 398 -28.96 -5.96 0.63
C ALA A 398 -28.25 -6.54 -0.61
N PHE A 399 -26.92 -6.65 -0.57
CA PHE A 399 -26.15 -7.12 -1.70
C PHE A 399 -26.47 -8.57 -2.08
N ARG A 400 -26.62 -8.82 -3.37
CA ARG A 400 -26.70 -10.15 -3.98
C ARG A 400 -25.75 -10.19 -5.19
N PRO A 401 -24.90 -11.22 -5.32
CA PRO A 401 -24.00 -11.34 -6.46
C PRO A 401 -24.77 -11.35 -7.79
N PRO A 402 -24.26 -10.68 -8.85
CA PRO A 402 -24.85 -10.79 -10.17
C PRO A 402 -24.83 -12.24 -10.69
N PRO A 403 -25.85 -12.68 -11.43
CA PRO A 403 -25.84 -14.00 -12.07
C PRO A 403 -24.61 -14.18 -12.98
N GLY A 404 -23.95 -15.34 -12.85
CA GLY A 404 -22.75 -15.68 -13.62
C GLY A 404 -21.45 -15.05 -13.10
N ALA A 405 -21.50 -14.21 -12.05
CA ALA A 405 -20.30 -13.66 -11.44
C ALA A 405 -19.51 -14.76 -10.69
N LYS A 406 -18.19 -14.75 -10.85
CA LYS A 406 -17.25 -15.62 -10.14
C LYS A 406 -16.73 -14.90 -8.91
N ALA A 407 -16.78 -15.55 -7.75
CA ALA A 407 -16.24 -14.99 -6.52
C ALA A 407 -14.79 -15.44 -6.33
N LEU A 408 -13.93 -14.51 -5.96
CA LEU A 408 -12.63 -14.78 -5.35
C LEU A 408 -12.68 -14.34 -3.89
N ASP A 409 -12.11 -15.16 -3.02
CA ASP A 409 -11.73 -14.70 -1.68
C ASP A 409 -10.54 -13.76 -1.80
N PHE A 410 -10.50 -12.75 -0.92
CA PHE A 410 -9.36 -11.85 -0.86
C PHE A 410 -8.84 -11.72 0.57
N GLU A 411 -7.54 -11.48 0.68
CA GLU A 411 -6.88 -11.14 1.92
C GLU A 411 -6.55 -9.65 1.93
N PHE A 412 -6.60 -9.04 3.12
CA PHE A 412 -6.06 -7.72 3.30
C PHE A 412 -4.56 -7.81 3.55
N VAL A 413 -3.79 -7.13 2.72
CA VAL A 413 -2.39 -6.80 3.00
C VAL A 413 -2.36 -5.30 3.30
N ALA A 414 -2.23 -4.96 4.59
CA ALA A 414 -2.61 -3.66 5.12
C ALA A 414 -4.05 -3.27 4.74
N GLU A 415 -4.28 -2.20 3.98
CA GLU A 415 -5.62 -1.80 3.49
C GLU A 415 -5.95 -2.32 2.08
N LEU A 416 -5.00 -3.03 1.45
CA LEU A 416 -5.08 -3.44 0.05
C LEU A 416 -5.76 -4.79 -0.13
N VAL A 417 -6.52 -4.92 -1.21
CA VAL A 417 -7.21 -6.17 -1.59
C VAL A 417 -6.26 -7.04 -2.39
N GLN A 418 -5.86 -8.18 -1.82
CA GLN A 418 -5.00 -9.16 -2.49
C GLN A 418 -5.79 -10.42 -2.86
N VAL A 419 -5.70 -10.86 -4.12
CA VAL A 419 -6.36 -12.06 -4.64
C VAL A 419 -5.37 -13.00 -5.33
N ASP A 420 -5.75 -14.27 -5.45
CA ASP A 420 -5.01 -15.22 -6.28
C ASP A 420 -5.30 -14.97 -7.77
N ALA A 421 -4.24 -14.90 -8.58
CA ALA A 421 -4.29 -14.86 -10.03
C ALA A 421 -3.08 -15.61 -10.60
N ALA A 422 -3.00 -15.76 -11.92
CA ALA A 422 -1.85 -16.42 -12.54
C ALA A 422 -1.38 -15.70 -13.81
N VAL A 423 -0.07 -15.53 -13.96
CA VAL A 423 0.55 -14.97 -15.17
C VAL A 423 1.33 -16.06 -15.88
N ASN A 424 1.06 -16.26 -17.16
CA ASN A 424 1.58 -17.35 -17.98
C ASN A 424 1.34 -18.77 -17.41
N GLY A 425 0.37 -18.91 -16.50
CA GLY A 425 0.06 -20.17 -15.81
C GLY A 425 0.75 -20.33 -14.45
N TYR A 426 1.65 -19.42 -14.06
CA TYR A 426 2.25 -19.42 -12.74
C TYR A 426 1.32 -18.69 -11.75
N PRO A 427 0.94 -19.32 -10.62
CA PRO A 427 0.05 -18.69 -9.64
C PRO A 427 0.80 -17.71 -8.74
N GLY A 428 0.14 -16.63 -8.36
CA GLY A 428 0.64 -15.64 -7.42
C GLY A 428 -0.48 -14.80 -6.78
N LYS A 429 -0.11 -13.93 -5.86
CA LYS A 429 -1.00 -13.04 -5.11
C LYS A 429 -0.87 -11.59 -5.56
N PHE A 430 -1.93 -11.06 -6.13
CA PHE A 430 -1.95 -9.76 -6.80
C PHE A 430 -2.86 -8.78 -6.08
N ILE A 431 -2.39 -7.55 -5.93
CA ILE A 431 -3.22 -6.43 -5.46
C ILE A 431 -4.19 -6.02 -6.57
N LEU A 432 -5.47 -5.86 -6.24
CA LEU A 432 -6.45 -5.27 -7.13
C LEU A 432 -6.50 -3.76 -6.90
N ASP A 433 -6.22 -2.98 -7.95
CA ASP A 433 -5.94 -1.56 -7.81
C ASP A 433 -6.65 -0.73 -8.89
N THR A 434 -7.73 -0.06 -8.51
CA THR A 434 -8.46 0.84 -9.41
C THR A 434 -7.75 2.18 -9.66
N GLY A 435 -6.71 2.52 -8.88
CA GLY A 435 -5.82 3.67 -9.07
C GLY A 435 -4.56 3.35 -9.88
N SER A 436 -4.42 2.11 -10.37
CA SER A 436 -3.37 1.73 -11.31
C SER A 436 -3.91 1.73 -12.74
N ARG A 437 -3.36 2.57 -13.62
CA ARG A 437 -3.74 2.59 -15.04
C ARG A 437 -3.24 1.41 -15.87
N ALA A 438 -2.26 0.66 -15.36
CA ALA A 438 -1.63 -0.44 -16.08
C ALA A 438 -2.50 -1.71 -16.05
N SER A 439 -2.11 -2.71 -16.84
CA SER A 439 -2.76 -4.02 -16.81
C SER A 439 -2.25 -4.88 -15.68
N VAL A 440 -0.98 -5.32 -15.77
CA VAL A 440 -0.33 -6.15 -14.75
C VAL A 440 1.05 -5.58 -14.46
N LEU A 441 1.31 -5.28 -13.19
CA LEU A 441 2.66 -5.03 -12.70
C LEU A 441 3.19 -6.31 -12.09
N LEU A 442 4.41 -6.70 -12.45
CA LEU A 442 5.12 -7.82 -11.85
C LEU A 442 6.24 -7.31 -10.96
N LEU A 443 6.32 -7.83 -9.74
CA LEU A 443 7.41 -7.55 -8.84
C LEU A 443 8.59 -8.50 -9.11
N PRO A 444 9.84 -8.06 -8.89
CA PRO A 444 11.04 -8.82 -9.26
C PRO A 444 11.05 -10.24 -8.70
N ARG A 445 10.65 -10.41 -7.43
CA ARG A 445 10.73 -11.70 -6.73
C ARG A 445 9.85 -12.77 -7.39
N TYR A 446 8.64 -12.39 -7.79
CA TYR A 446 7.72 -13.26 -8.51
C TYR A 446 8.19 -13.50 -9.94
N ALA A 447 8.62 -12.45 -10.65
CA ALA A 447 9.10 -12.59 -12.02
C ALA A 447 10.30 -13.55 -12.12
N GLN A 448 11.31 -13.38 -11.26
CA GLN A 448 12.52 -14.18 -11.23
C GLN A 448 12.28 -15.63 -10.80
N SER A 449 11.47 -15.86 -9.76
CA SER A 449 11.22 -17.21 -9.24
C SER A 449 10.44 -18.10 -10.22
N HIS A 450 9.73 -17.49 -11.17
CA HIS A 450 9.00 -18.19 -12.23
C HIS A 450 9.63 -18.04 -13.63
N GLY A 451 10.81 -17.41 -13.74
CA GLY A 451 11.50 -17.21 -15.02
C GLY A 451 10.80 -16.25 -16.00
N LEU A 452 9.82 -15.47 -15.53
CA LEU A 452 9.05 -14.53 -16.37
C LEU A 452 9.91 -13.37 -16.88
N ASP A 453 10.97 -13.01 -16.15
CA ASP A 453 11.99 -12.03 -16.53
C ASP A 453 12.83 -12.48 -17.73
N ARG A 454 12.84 -13.79 -18.02
CA ARG A 454 13.50 -14.38 -19.19
C ARG A 454 12.52 -14.68 -20.31
N ASP A 455 11.29 -15.08 -19.97
CA ASP A 455 10.26 -15.49 -20.92
C ASP A 455 9.54 -14.29 -21.58
N ILE A 456 9.46 -13.14 -20.90
CA ILE A 456 8.78 -11.95 -21.40
C ILE A 456 9.83 -10.95 -21.88
N HIS A 457 9.85 -10.66 -23.18
CA HIS A 457 10.66 -9.58 -23.70
C HIS A 457 10.11 -8.23 -23.24
N THR A 458 10.98 -7.38 -22.67
CA THR A 458 10.60 -6.05 -22.18
C THR A 458 11.54 -4.97 -22.71
N GLU A 459 10.96 -3.80 -22.97
CA GLU A 459 11.69 -2.57 -23.30
C GLU A 459 11.63 -1.61 -22.11
N GLN A 460 12.76 -0.99 -21.74
CA GLN A 460 12.76 0.00 -20.66
C GLN A 460 12.11 1.30 -21.12
N ALA A 461 11.06 1.72 -20.44
CA ALA A 461 10.35 2.96 -20.72
C ALA A 461 9.72 3.53 -19.45
N LEU A 462 9.25 4.78 -19.53
CA LEU A 462 8.41 5.38 -18.49
C LEU A 462 7.06 4.65 -18.48
N ALA A 463 6.88 3.75 -17.52
CA ALA A 463 5.76 2.82 -17.45
C ALA A 463 4.64 3.31 -16.51
N GLY A 464 4.96 4.21 -15.59
CA GLY A 464 4.14 4.57 -14.43
C GLY A 464 4.41 5.99 -13.95
N TRP A 465 3.46 6.53 -13.19
CA TRP A 465 3.70 7.68 -12.33
C TRP A 465 2.78 7.55 -11.13
N GLY A 466 3.35 7.52 -9.92
CA GLY A 466 2.59 7.44 -8.69
C GLY A 466 2.81 8.64 -7.78
N MET A 467 2.44 8.49 -6.52
CA MET A 467 2.72 9.51 -5.49
C MET A 467 4.22 9.79 -5.34
N GLY A 468 5.06 8.77 -5.55
CA GLY A 468 6.51 8.88 -5.49
C GLY A 468 7.18 9.38 -6.77
N GLY A 469 6.42 9.74 -7.80
CA GLY A 469 6.95 10.26 -9.06
C GLY A 469 6.97 9.22 -10.20
N PRO A 470 7.78 9.45 -11.25
CA PRO A 470 7.83 8.58 -12.42
C PRO A 470 8.36 7.18 -12.08
N VAL A 471 7.84 6.18 -12.78
CA VAL A 471 8.25 4.77 -12.66
C VAL A 471 8.79 4.33 -14.01
N VAL A 472 10.10 4.12 -14.09
CA VAL A 472 10.76 3.50 -15.24
C VAL A 472 10.84 2.00 -15.00
N ALA A 473 10.40 1.22 -15.96
CA ALA A 473 10.28 -0.23 -15.83
C ALA A 473 10.34 -0.91 -17.21
N GLY A 474 10.52 -2.24 -17.20
CA GLY A 474 10.41 -3.03 -18.42
C GLY A 474 8.94 -3.17 -18.81
N ILE A 475 8.59 -2.82 -20.05
CA ILE A 475 7.24 -3.00 -20.59
C ILE A 475 7.28 -4.09 -21.65
N GLY A 476 6.45 -5.12 -21.48
CA GLY A 476 6.36 -6.26 -22.39
C GLY A 476 4.94 -6.78 -22.54
N ARG A 477 4.78 -7.92 -23.23
CA ARG A 477 3.52 -8.67 -23.26
C ARG A 477 3.71 -10.07 -22.70
N GLY A 478 2.90 -10.41 -21.70
CA GLY A 478 2.78 -11.79 -21.24
C GLY A 478 2.03 -12.63 -22.26
N ARG A 479 2.02 -13.96 -22.08
CA ARG A 479 1.17 -14.88 -22.86
C ARG A 479 -0.29 -14.79 -22.40
N GLU A 480 -0.50 -14.80 -21.08
CA GLU A 480 -1.84 -14.86 -20.50
C GLU A 480 -1.87 -14.37 -19.05
N LEU A 481 -2.98 -13.75 -18.64
CA LEU A 481 -3.39 -13.58 -17.25
C LEU A 481 -4.67 -14.40 -16.99
N THR A 482 -4.65 -15.29 -16.01
CA THR A 482 -5.87 -15.94 -15.49
C THR A 482 -6.32 -15.22 -14.21
N LEU A 483 -7.54 -14.68 -14.22
CA LEU A 483 -8.19 -14.04 -13.07
C LEU A 483 -9.64 -14.52 -12.96
N ALA A 484 -10.04 -14.98 -11.77
CA ALA A 484 -11.39 -15.49 -11.50
C ALA A 484 -11.85 -16.61 -12.48
N GLY A 485 -10.90 -17.43 -12.94
CA GLY A 485 -11.14 -18.49 -13.93
C GLY A 485 -11.32 -18.00 -15.37
N VAL A 486 -11.14 -16.70 -15.62
CA VAL A 486 -11.17 -16.09 -16.96
C VAL A 486 -9.75 -15.92 -17.46
N ARG A 487 -9.50 -16.41 -18.67
CA ARG A 487 -8.22 -16.31 -19.37
C ARG A 487 -8.21 -15.06 -20.24
N LEU A 488 -7.31 -14.14 -19.93
CA LEU A 488 -7.10 -12.87 -20.61
C LEU A 488 -5.80 -12.98 -21.42
N PRO A 489 -5.87 -13.03 -22.76
CA PRO A 489 -4.69 -13.23 -23.58
C PRO A 489 -3.84 -11.96 -23.65
N GLN A 490 -2.53 -12.17 -23.82
CA GLN A 490 -1.55 -11.14 -24.15
C GLN A 490 -1.57 -9.89 -23.27
N PRO A 491 -1.62 -9.97 -21.93
CA PRO A 491 -1.64 -8.78 -21.09
C PRO A 491 -0.36 -7.97 -21.26
N VAL A 492 -0.47 -6.65 -21.28
CA VAL A 492 0.68 -5.74 -21.10
C VAL A 492 1.22 -5.96 -19.68
N VAL A 493 2.52 -6.22 -19.59
CA VAL A 493 3.22 -6.45 -18.32
C VAL A 493 4.19 -5.32 -18.09
N VAL A 494 4.14 -4.73 -16.90
CA VAL A 494 5.12 -3.77 -16.39
C VAL A 494 5.98 -4.48 -15.35
N MET A 495 7.22 -4.78 -15.69
CA MET A 495 8.18 -5.46 -14.84
C MET A 495 9.01 -4.45 -14.05
N LEU A 496 8.73 -4.37 -12.75
CA LEU A 496 9.43 -3.47 -11.85
C LEU A 496 10.81 -4.02 -11.47
N GLN A 497 11.73 -3.13 -11.10
CA GLN A 497 13.09 -3.49 -10.63
C GLN A 497 13.18 -3.61 -9.10
N GLY A 498 12.13 -3.22 -8.39
CA GLY A 498 12.03 -3.19 -6.93
C GLY A 498 10.59 -2.92 -6.53
N GLY A 499 10.28 -3.14 -5.26
CA GLY A 499 8.94 -2.94 -4.72
C GLY A 499 8.66 -3.81 -3.49
N PRO A 500 7.45 -3.72 -2.95
CA PRO A 500 7.03 -4.50 -1.79
C PRO A 500 7.04 -6.02 -2.09
N PRO A 501 7.08 -6.89 -1.06
CA PRO A 501 7.11 -8.36 -1.21
C PRO A 501 5.75 -8.98 -1.61
N VAL A 502 5.01 -8.35 -2.52
CA VAL A 502 3.83 -8.93 -3.19
C VAL A 502 4.20 -9.43 -4.58
N ASP A 503 3.39 -10.30 -5.19
CA ASP A 503 3.74 -10.88 -6.49
C ASP A 503 3.46 -9.93 -7.66
N GLY A 504 2.41 -9.09 -7.52
CA GLY A 504 2.02 -8.15 -8.56
C GLY A 504 0.87 -7.24 -8.18
N ASN A 505 0.48 -6.41 -9.14
CA ASN A 505 -0.70 -5.53 -9.07
C ASN A 505 -1.47 -5.64 -10.39
N ILE A 506 -2.80 -5.71 -10.30
CA ILE A 506 -3.73 -5.78 -11.43
C ILE A 506 -4.55 -4.49 -11.44
N GLY A 507 -4.38 -3.72 -12.51
CA GLY A 507 -4.95 -2.37 -12.64
C GLY A 507 -6.19 -2.27 -13.54
N GLY A 508 -6.57 -1.03 -13.82
CA GLY A 508 -7.78 -0.64 -14.53
C GLY A 508 -7.92 -1.21 -15.94
N GLU A 509 -6.83 -1.46 -16.67
CA GLU A 509 -6.88 -2.09 -18.01
C GLU A 509 -7.43 -3.53 -17.97
N VAL A 510 -7.20 -4.25 -16.87
CA VAL A 510 -7.78 -5.58 -16.64
C VAL A 510 -9.15 -5.45 -15.99
N LEU A 511 -9.28 -4.64 -14.94
CA LEU A 511 -10.53 -4.52 -14.17
C LEU A 511 -11.70 -4.05 -15.04
N LYS A 512 -11.46 -3.18 -16.04
CA LYS A 512 -12.50 -2.68 -16.96
C LYS A 512 -13.11 -3.75 -17.87
N ARG A 513 -12.54 -4.96 -17.90
CA ARG A 513 -13.06 -6.12 -18.64
C ARG A 513 -14.16 -6.87 -17.88
N PHE A 514 -14.45 -6.46 -16.65
CA PHE A 514 -15.44 -7.07 -15.78
C PHE A 514 -16.41 -6.02 -15.21
N ASP A 515 -17.58 -6.50 -14.82
CA ASP A 515 -18.39 -5.89 -13.76
C ASP A 515 -17.86 -6.43 -12.43
N VAL A 516 -17.15 -5.57 -11.70
CA VAL A 516 -16.37 -5.91 -10.50
C VAL A 516 -17.14 -5.48 -9.27
N THR A 517 -17.27 -6.35 -8.27
CA THR A 517 -17.88 -5.97 -6.99
C THR A 517 -16.95 -6.29 -5.82
N PHE A 518 -16.62 -5.30 -5.00
CA PHE A 518 -15.86 -5.46 -3.77
C PHE A 518 -16.81 -5.53 -2.55
N ASP A 519 -16.73 -6.59 -1.76
CA ASP A 519 -17.45 -6.71 -0.48
C ASP A 519 -16.45 -7.00 0.64
N TYR A 520 -16.04 -5.93 1.30
CA TYR A 520 -15.07 -6.03 2.39
C TYR A 520 -15.65 -6.72 3.62
N SER A 521 -16.98 -6.70 3.79
CA SER A 521 -17.65 -7.36 4.92
C SER A 521 -17.60 -8.89 4.85
N ARG A 522 -17.50 -9.43 3.63
CA ARG A 522 -17.37 -10.88 3.36
C ARG A 522 -16.00 -11.29 2.83
N GLN A 523 -15.08 -10.33 2.69
CA GLN A 523 -13.75 -10.54 2.07
C GLN A 523 -13.82 -11.25 0.73
N LYS A 524 -14.75 -10.81 -0.13
CA LYS A 524 -14.96 -11.35 -1.47
C LYS A 524 -14.93 -10.27 -2.53
N VAL A 525 -14.40 -10.61 -3.69
CA VAL A 525 -14.55 -9.84 -4.93
C VAL A 525 -15.29 -10.69 -5.95
N TRP A 526 -16.31 -10.14 -6.60
CA TRP A 526 -17.02 -10.81 -7.68
C TRP A 526 -16.62 -10.22 -9.01
N PHE A 527 -16.35 -11.10 -9.97
CA PHE A 527 -16.00 -10.77 -11.33
C PHE A 527 -17.06 -11.35 -12.27
N LYS A 528 -17.77 -10.48 -12.98
CA LYS A 528 -18.61 -10.88 -14.09
C LYS A 528 -17.96 -10.41 -15.39
N PRO A 529 -17.37 -11.31 -16.20
CA PRO A 529 -16.70 -10.90 -17.44
C PRO A 529 -17.69 -10.33 -18.44
N TYR A 530 -17.28 -9.30 -19.17
CA TYR A 530 -17.99 -8.87 -20.38
C TYR A 530 -17.75 -9.85 -21.53
N ARG A 531 -18.59 -9.79 -22.56
CA ARG A 531 -18.52 -10.72 -23.72
C ARG A 531 -17.17 -10.69 -24.45
N ASP A 532 -16.53 -9.55 -24.45
CA ASP A 532 -15.26 -9.21 -25.09
C ASP A 532 -14.11 -9.08 -24.08
N ALA A 533 -14.22 -9.67 -22.89
CA ALA A 533 -13.16 -9.63 -21.88
C ALA A 533 -11.81 -10.20 -22.40
N GLN A 534 -11.84 -11.03 -23.46
CA GLN A 534 -10.65 -11.64 -24.04
C GLN A 534 -9.97 -10.76 -25.11
N THR A 535 -10.48 -9.57 -25.41
CA THR A 535 -9.76 -8.62 -26.27
C THR A 535 -8.45 -8.24 -25.57
N PRO A 536 -7.28 -8.36 -26.23
CA PRO A 536 -6.01 -7.90 -25.69
C PRO A 536 -6.07 -6.43 -25.25
N ASP A 537 -5.31 -6.06 -24.23
CA ASP A 537 -5.21 -4.67 -23.81
C ASP A 537 -4.38 -3.85 -24.78
N GLU A 538 -4.63 -2.55 -24.74
CA GLU A 538 -3.88 -1.56 -25.50
C GLU A 538 -2.69 -1.04 -24.68
N ARG A 539 -1.65 -0.59 -25.38
CA ARG A 539 -0.55 0.20 -24.80
C ARG A 539 -0.33 1.44 -25.64
N ASP A 540 0.34 2.43 -25.09
CA ASP A 540 0.78 3.58 -25.89
C ASP A 540 1.67 3.08 -27.06
N LEU A 541 1.34 3.55 -28.26
CA LEU A 541 2.04 3.21 -29.50
C LEU A 541 2.91 4.37 -30.02
N SER A 542 2.83 5.52 -29.35
CA SER A 542 3.57 6.72 -29.74
C SER A 542 5.00 6.75 -29.20
N GLY A 543 5.24 6.13 -28.03
CA GLY A 543 6.44 6.28 -27.24
C GLY A 543 6.59 7.66 -26.58
N LEU A 544 5.53 8.49 -26.60
CA LEU A 544 5.51 9.77 -25.92
C LEU A 544 4.88 9.62 -24.53
N TRP A 545 5.45 10.31 -23.56
CA TRP A 545 4.73 10.63 -22.33
C TRP A 545 4.44 12.12 -22.28
N LEU A 546 3.16 12.45 -22.23
CA LEU A 546 2.64 13.82 -22.16
C LEU A 546 2.08 14.11 -20.77
N ASN A 547 2.42 15.26 -20.18
CA ASN A 547 1.79 15.79 -18.97
C ASN A 547 1.06 17.10 -19.28
N GLN A 548 0.09 17.48 -18.46
CA GLN A 548 -0.54 18.80 -18.51
C GLN A 548 0.47 19.89 -18.09
N ALA A 549 0.55 20.96 -18.89
CA ALA A 549 1.42 22.10 -18.64
C ALA A 549 0.63 23.41 -18.85
N GLY A 550 -0.11 23.84 -17.82
CA GLY A 550 -1.04 24.95 -17.95
C GLY A 550 -2.12 24.62 -18.98
N ASP A 551 -2.25 25.47 -19.99
CA ASP A 551 -3.18 25.33 -21.12
C ASP A 551 -2.65 24.40 -22.24
N ASP A 552 -1.40 23.94 -22.14
CA ASP A 552 -0.73 23.10 -23.14
C ASP A 552 -0.40 21.70 -22.58
N PHE A 553 0.23 20.84 -23.40
CA PHE A 553 0.83 19.58 -22.94
C PHE A 553 2.36 19.62 -23.08
N GLU A 554 3.08 19.05 -22.12
CA GLU A 554 4.54 18.92 -22.14
C GLU A 554 4.95 17.47 -22.41
N VAL A 555 5.88 17.27 -23.34
CA VAL A 555 6.55 15.99 -23.56
C VAL A 555 7.60 15.80 -22.47
N VAL A 556 7.38 14.85 -21.57
CA VAL A 556 8.29 14.57 -20.45
C VAL A 556 9.13 13.30 -20.65
N ALA A 557 8.72 12.43 -21.59
CA ALA A 557 9.54 11.30 -22.03
C ALA A 557 9.30 11.00 -23.52
N VAL A 558 10.36 10.54 -24.18
CA VAL A 558 10.32 10.01 -25.55
C VAL A 558 11.11 8.71 -25.58
N THR A 559 10.44 7.60 -25.88
CA THR A 559 11.09 6.29 -25.99
C THR A 559 11.98 6.26 -27.24
N PRO A 560 13.26 5.87 -27.15
CA PRO A 560 14.14 5.77 -28.32
C PRO A 560 13.56 4.83 -29.39
N GLY A 561 13.67 5.22 -30.67
CA GLY A 561 13.16 4.41 -31.80
C GLY A 561 11.64 4.39 -31.96
N SER A 562 10.88 5.05 -31.07
CA SER A 562 9.42 5.12 -31.16
C SER A 562 8.92 6.04 -32.29
N ALA A 563 7.62 5.97 -32.60
CA ALA A 563 6.96 6.87 -33.53
C ALA A 563 7.15 8.36 -33.18
N GLY A 564 7.11 8.70 -31.90
CA GLY A 564 7.37 10.05 -31.40
C GLY A 564 8.82 10.49 -31.61
N ALA A 565 9.78 9.59 -31.38
CA ALA A 565 11.19 9.87 -31.68
C ALA A 565 11.42 10.10 -33.19
N VAL A 566 10.83 9.25 -34.03
CA VAL A 566 10.90 9.36 -35.51
C VAL A 566 10.25 10.66 -35.99
N ALA A 567 9.13 11.06 -35.39
CA ALA A 567 8.47 12.32 -35.68
C ALA A 567 9.26 13.55 -35.21
N GLY A 568 10.35 13.38 -34.44
CA GLY A 568 11.25 14.46 -34.02
C GLY A 568 10.85 15.16 -32.72
N PHE A 569 10.02 14.53 -31.90
CA PHE A 569 9.73 15.01 -30.54
C PHE A 569 10.94 14.90 -29.63
N SER A 570 11.01 15.76 -28.62
CA SER A 570 12.05 15.75 -27.60
C SER A 570 11.46 16.13 -26.25
N VAL A 571 12.10 15.68 -25.16
CA VAL A 571 11.72 16.08 -23.81
C VAL A 571 11.78 17.61 -23.67
N GLY A 572 10.74 18.20 -23.07
CA GLY A 572 10.55 19.65 -22.94
C GLY A 572 9.79 20.30 -24.09
N ASP A 573 9.42 19.55 -25.14
CA ASP A 573 8.52 20.06 -26.19
C ASP A 573 7.15 20.40 -25.60
N ILE A 574 6.62 21.58 -25.95
CA ILE A 574 5.27 22.00 -25.58
C ILE A 574 4.34 21.83 -26.78
N VAL A 575 3.34 20.98 -26.63
CA VAL A 575 2.27 20.75 -27.59
C VAL A 575 1.17 21.81 -27.37
N GLU A 576 1.10 22.78 -28.28
CA GLU A 576 0.11 23.87 -28.26
C GLU A 576 -1.17 23.49 -29.02
N THR A 577 -1.06 22.60 -30.03
CA THR A 577 -2.22 22.12 -30.81
C THR A 577 -2.10 20.66 -31.23
N VAL A 578 -3.25 19.99 -31.39
CA VAL A 578 -3.37 18.66 -32.01
C VAL A 578 -4.48 18.72 -33.05
N ASP A 579 -4.18 18.35 -34.29
CA ASP A 579 -5.07 18.43 -35.46
C ASP A 579 -5.72 19.80 -35.63
N GLY A 580 -4.97 20.86 -35.30
CA GLY A 580 -5.41 22.25 -35.36
C GLY A 580 -6.27 22.72 -34.17
N ALA A 581 -6.72 21.82 -33.29
CA ALA A 581 -7.38 22.19 -32.04
C ALA A 581 -6.35 22.60 -30.98
N ARG A 582 -6.66 23.63 -30.18
CA ARG A 582 -5.80 24.08 -29.09
C ARG A 582 -5.76 23.05 -27.96
N ALA A 583 -4.58 22.81 -27.40
CA ALA A 583 -4.40 21.90 -26.28
C ALA A 583 -5.36 22.20 -25.11
N SER A 584 -5.64 23.49 -24.83
CA SER A 584 -6.56 23.92 -23.78
C SER A 584 -8.02 23.50 -23.96
N THR A 585 -8.41 23.11 -25.18
CA THR A 585 -9.74 22.57 -25.47
C THR A 585 -9.80 21.04 -25.46
N LEU A 586 -8.65 20.38 -25.28
CA LEU A 586 -8.50 18.94 -25.29
C LEU A 586 -8.34 18.40 -23.87
N ILE A 587 -8.81 17.18 -23.65
CA ILE A 587 -8.56 16.42 -22.42
C ILE A 587 -7.36 15.51 -22.67
N LEU A 588 -6.34 15.58 -21.80
CA LEU A 588 -5.10 14.81 -21.95
C LEU A 588 -5.35 13.29 -22.08
N SER A 589 -6.32 12.76 -21.34
CA SER A 589 -6.67 11.33 -21.42
C SER A 589 -7.18 10.93 -22.81
N ASP A 590 -7.96 11.79 -23.47
CA ASP A 590 -8.56 11.49 -24.76
C ASP A 590 -7.47 11.48 -25.85
N LEU A 591 -6.49 12.39 -25.74
CA LEU A 591 -5.30 12.36 -26.58
C LEU A 591 -4.49 11.06 -26.38
N ARG A 592 -4.26 10.66 -25.12
CA ARG A 592 -3.57 9.40 -24.82
C ARG A 592 -4.30 8.17 -25.37
N ASP A 593 -5.63 8.17 -25.35
CA ASP A 593 -6.40 7.07 -25.92
C ASP A 593 -6.26 7.00 -27.46
N ARG A 594 -6.15 8.15 -28.15
CA ARG A 594 -5.81 8.18 -29.59
C ARG A 594 -4.41 7.63 -29.86
N LEU A 595 -3.43 7.93 -29.01
CA LEU A 595 -2.04 7.44 -29.15
C LEU A 595 -1.89 5.92 -28.93
N LYS A 596 -2.94 5.24 -28.44
CA LYS A 596 -3.02 3.77 -28.35
C LYS A 596 -3.58 3.12 -29.62
N GLN A 597 -4.24 3.88 -30.49
CA GLN A 597 -4.92 3.33 -31.67
C GLN A 597 -3.88 3.01 -32.76
N PRO A 598 -3.85 1.78 -33.31
CA PRO A 598 -2.96 1.42 -34.41
C PRO A 598 -3.25 2.22 -35.68
N GLY A 599 -2.21 2.74 -36.34
CA GLY A 599 -2.33 3.49 -37.59
C GLY A 599 -2.97 4.88 -37.46
N GLU A 600 -3.11 5.41 -36.25
CA GLU A 600 -3.55 6.78 -35.99
C GLU A 600 -2.51 7.79 -36.51
N HIS A 601 -2.98 8.80 -37.23
CA HIS A 601 -2.16 9.90 -37.74
C HIS A 601 -2.57 11.21 -37.07
N LEU A 602 -1.62 11.87 -36.42
CA LEU A 602 -1.84 13.09 -35.65
C LEU A 602 -0.88 14.19 -36.07
N ARG A 603 -1.40 15.41 -36.20
CA ARG A 603 -0.61 16.60 -36.49
C ARG A 603 -0.49 17.49 -35.26
N PHE A 604 0.71 17.66 -34.74
CA PHE A 604 1.00 18.43 -33.54
C PHE A 604 1.64 19.77 -33.88
N GLY A 605 1.12 20.87 -33.33
CA GLY A 605 1.84 22.13 -33.26
C GLY A 605 2.68 22.17 -31.99
N VAL A 606 3.99 22.26 -32.15
CA VAL A 606 4.97 22.08 -31.07
C VAL A 606 5.87 23.30 -30.95
N ARG A 607 6.07 23.77 -29.72
CA ARG A 607 7.02 24.81 -29.36
C ARG A 607 8.22 24.22 -28.62
N ARG A 608 9.42 24.56 -29.08
CA ARG A 608 10.72 24.23 -28.46
C ARG A 608 11.55 25.50 -28.33
N GLY A 609 11.75 25.96 -27.10
CA GLY A 609 12.27 27.32 -26.86
C GLY A 609 11.36 28.37 -27.52
N ASP A 610 11.94 29.25 -28.34
CA ASP A 610 11.20 30.27 -29.10
C ASP A 610 10.70 29.77 -30.47
N GLY A 611 11.13 28.58 -30.91
CA GLY A 611 10.77 28.01 -32.20
C GLY A 611 9.42 27.29 -32.15
N ARG A 612 8.59 27.49 -33.18
CA ARG A 612 7.37 26.71 -33.43
C ARG A 612 7.52 25.86 -34.66
N SER A 613 7.00 24.64 -34.59
CA SER A 613 7.07 23.68 -35.68
C SER A 613 5.84 22.78 -35.68
N VAL A 614 5.62 22.10 -36.80
CA VAL A 614 4.62 21.04 -36.89
C VAL A 614 5.35 19.70 -36.85
N ARG A 615 4.77 18.73 -36.14
CA ARG A 615 5.21 17.34 -36.09
C ARG A 615 4.06 16.45 -36.55
N GLU A 616 4.34 15.54 -37.47
CA GLU A 616 3.37 14.53 -37.89
C GLU A 616 3.80 13.20 -37.28
N LEU A 617 2.90 12.61 -36.50
CA LEU A 617 3.11 11.33 -35.83
C LEU A 617 2.13 10.32 -36.39
N ALA A 618 2.67 9.17 -36.81
CA ALA A 618 1.89 8.00 -37.19
C ALA A 618 2.18 6.88 -36.19
N THR A 619 1.17 6.36 -35.50
CA THR A 619 1.34 5.16 -34.68
C THR A 619 1.52 3.93 -35.58
N PRO A 620 2.28 2.91 -35.16
CA PRO A 620 2.40 1.65 -35.89
C PRO A 620 1.03 1.07 -36.28
N ALA A 621 0.91 0.58 -37.52
CA ALA A 621 -0.31 -0.04 -38.03
C ALA A 621 -0.58 -1.44 -37.45
N GLU A 622 0.47 -2.12 -36.96
CA GLU A 622 0.39 -3.41 -36.29
C GLU A 622 0.96 -3.32 -34.88
N ILE A 623 0.29 -3.98 -33.94
CA ILE A 623 0.84 -4.21 -32.61
C ILE A 623 1.84 -5.36 -32.76
N THR A 624 3.13 -5.07 -32.85
CA THR A 624 4.16 -6.10 -32.89
C THR A 624 3.99 -7.01 -31.66
N PRO A 625 3.82 -8.33 -31.83
CA PRO A 625 3.94 -9.26 -30.72
C PRO A 625 5.39 -9.16 -30.25
N GLY A 626 5.58 -8.60 -29.05
CA GLY A 626 6.90 -8.51 -28.41
C GLY A 626 7.50 -9.88 -28.12
#